data_AF-A0A7Y8J2R2-F1
#
_entry.id   AF-A0A7Y8J2R2-F1
#
_cell.length_a   1.000
_cell.length_b   1.000
_cell.length_c   1.000
_cell.angle_alpha   90.00
_cell.angle_beta   90.00
_cell.angle_gamma   90.00
#
_symmetry.space_group_name_H-M   'P 1'
#
loop_
_entity.id
_entity.type
_entity.pdbx_description
1 polymer ?
#
loop_
_entity_poly.entity_id
_entity_poly.type
_entity_poly.pdbx_seq_one_letter_code
_entity_poly.pdbx_strand_id
1 'polypeptide(L)' 'MYRVMSRGVDKCPTLCSDEDRVLCLRLVGQLVALGAMTEHAICQMTNHFHMLCKTPVGELSRRLVLYPGEEHGNRKAAAP' A
#
# COMPACT_ATOMS: atom_id res chain seq x y z
N MET A 1 -1.30 -18.07 -4.42
CA MET A 1 -2.12 -17.07 -3.70
C MET A 1 -1.26 -16.56 -2.55
N TYR A 2 -1.20 -15.25 -2.35
CA TYR A 2 -0.26 -14.60 -1.45
C TYR A 2 -1.00 -13.78 -0.39
N ARG A 3 -0.57 -13.90 0.87
CA ARG A 3 -0.95 -13.00 1.96
C ARG A 3 0.17 -11.99 2.16
N VAL A 4 -0.08 -10.75 1.81
CA VAL A 4 0.83 -9.61 1.98
C VAL A 4 0.51 -8.93 3.28
N MET A 5 1.56 -8.58 4.04
CA MET A 5 1.45 -7.81 5.26
C MET A 5 2.56 -6.77 5.27
N SER A 6 2.19 -5.51 5.48
CA SER A 6 3.13 -4.45 5.80
C SER A 6 2.77 -3.90 7.16
N ARG A 7 3.74 -3.83 8.07
CA ARG A 7 3.57 -3.33 9.43
C ARG A 7 4.63 -2.28 9.69
N GLY A 8 4.23 -1.16 10.30
CA GLY A 8 5.15 -0.10 10.69
C GLY A 8 6.22 -0.63 11.65
N VAL A 9 7.46 -0.16 11.45
CA VAL A 9 8.53 -0.35 12.42
C VAL A 9 8.07 0.24 13.76
N ASP A 10 8.37 -0.45 14.86
CA ASP A 10 7.95 -0.06 16.21
C ASP A 10 6.43 0.18 16.37
N LYS A 11 5.61 -0.47 15.53
CA LYS A 11 4.14 -0.32 15.49
C LYS A 11 3.69 1.12 15.16
N CYS A 12 4.57 1.93 14.59
CA CYS A 12 4.24 3.28 14.16
C CYS A 12 3.10 3.26 13.12
N PRO A 13 2.29 4.34 13.05
CA PRO A 13 1.31 4.51 12.00
C PRO A 13 1.96 4.44 10.61
N THR A 14 1.34 3.71 9.70
CA THR A 14 1.74 3.61 8.29
C THR A 14 0.72 4.24 7.36
N LEU A 15 -0.54 4.31 7.79
CA LEU A 15 -1.64 5.00 7.10
C LEU A 15 -2.20 6.01 8.10
N CYS A 16 -1.64 7.22 8.08
CA CYS A 16 -1.84 8.25 9.10
C CYS A 16 -3.13 9.05 8.88
N SER A 17 -3.64 9.06 7.65
CA SER A 17 -4.82 9.80 7.25
C SER A 17 -5.77 8.96 6.38
N ASP A 18 -6.97 9.46 6.17
CA ASP A 18 -7.90 8.85 5.21
C ASP A 18 -7.40 9.03 3.78
N GLU A 19 -6.65 10.09 3.50
CA GLU A 19 -5.95 10.30 2.23
C GLU A 19 -4.93 9.18 1.97
N ASP A 20 -4.15 8.76 2.98
CA ASP A 20 -3.19 7.65 2.85
C ASP A 20 -3.90 6.33 2.55
N ARG A 21 -5.03 6.07 3.24
CA ARG A 21 -5.88 4.89 3.03
C ARG A 21 -6.41 4.83 1.60
N VAL A 22 -6.92 5.96 1.13
CA VAL A 22 -7.44 6.13 -0.22
C VAL A 22 -6.33 5.99 -1.25
N LEU A 23 -5.17 6.58 -1.03
CA LEU A 23 -4.01 6.44 -1.91
C LEU A 23 -3.60 4.96 -2.01
N CYS A 24 -3.47 4.26 -0.88
CA CYS A 24 -3.16 2.83 -0.85
C CYS A 24 -4.15 2.02 -1.70
N LEU A 25 -5.47 2.25 -1.58
CA LEU A 25 -6.48 1.57 -2.39
C LEU A 25 -6.35 1.92 -3.88
N ARG A 26 -6.06 3.18 -4.22
CA ARG A 26 -5.85 3.59 -5.63
C ARG A 26 -4.66 2.87 -6.24
N LEU A 27 -3.55 2.77 -5.52
CA LEU A 27 -2.34 2.08 -5.99
C LEU A 27 -2.61 0.58 -6.25
N VAL A 28 -3.28 -0.08 -5.31
CA VAL A 28 -3.70 -1.48 -5.49
C VAL A 28 -4.64 -1.62 -6.68
N GLY A 29 -5.61 -0.71 -6.83
CA GLY A 29 -6.53 -0.68 -7.96
C GLY A 29 -5.82 -0.51 -9.31
N GLN A 30 -4.78 0.32 -9.38
CA GLN A 30 -3.95 0.47 -10.59
C GLN A 30 -3.23 -0.84 -10.95
N LEU A 31 -2.66 -1.55 -9.96
CA LEU A 31 -2.02 -2.85 -10.20
C LEU A 31 -3.02 -3.91 -10.70
N VAL A 32 -4.26 -3.89 -10.20
CA VAL A 32 -5.33 -4.77 -10.69
C VAL A 32 -5.75 -4.40 -12.12
N ALA A 33 -5.93 -3.11 -12.41
CA ALA A 33 -6.30 -2.63 -13.75
C ALA A 33 -5.23 -2.93 -14.80
N LEU A 34 -3.95 -2.91 -14.42
CA LEU A 34 -2.83 -3.30 -15.29
C LEU A 34 -2.70 -4.82 -15.49
N GLY A 35 -3.57 -5.63 -14.86
CA GLY A 35 -3.44 -7.09 -14.87
C GLY A 35 -2.19 -7.59 -14.13
N ALA A 36 -1.54 -6.74 -13.34
CA ALA A 36 -0.35 -7.10 -12.59
C ALA A 36 -0.67 -8.01 -11.41
N MET A 37 -1.89 -7.92 -10.89
CA MET A 37 -2.40 -8.81 -9.85
C MET A 37 -3.92 -8.90 -9.87
N THR A 38 -4.45 -9.92 -9.20
CA THR A 38 -5.84 -10.01 -8.78
C THR A 38 -5.89 -9.81 -7.28
N GLU A 39 -6.68 -8.84 -6.84
CA GLU A 39 -6.96 -8.59 -5.42
C GLU A 39 -8.20 -9.41 -5.01
N HIS A 40 -8.17 -9.98 -3.81
CA HIS A 40 -9.26 -10.79 -3.26
C HIS A 40 -9.82 -10.22 -1.96
N ALA A 41 -8.96 -9.63 -1.13
CA ALA A 41 -9.36 -8.91 0.07
C ALA A 41 -8.23 -7.98 0.53
N ILE A 42 -8.59 -6.79 1.02
CA ILE A 42 -7.66 -5.85 1.66
C ILE A 42 -8.27 -5.32 2.97
N CYS A 43 -7.47 -5.30 4.02
CA CYS A 43 -7.83 -4.76 5.33
C CYS A 43 -6.75 -3.79 5.79
N GLN A 44 -7.14 -2.52 6.00
CA GLN A 44 -6.25 -1.46 6.43
C GLN A 44 -6.47 -1.14 7.91
N MET A 45 -5.39 -1.18 8.67
CA MET A 45 -5.31 -0.66 10.03
C MET A 45 -4.32 0.51 10.05
N THR A 46 -4.34 1.32 11.10
CA THR A 46 -3.49 2.52 11.19
C THR A 46 -2.00 2.20 11.10
N ASN A 47 -1.57 1.06 11.64
CA ASN A 47 -0.15 0.67 11.73
C ASN A 47 0.23 -0.55 10.87
N HIS A 48 -0.72 -1.13 10.13
CA HIS A 48 -0.44 -2.21 9.18
C HIS A 48 -1.59 -2.42 8.21
N PHE A 49 -1.32 -3.11 7.10
CA PHE A 49 -2.36 -3.63 6.22
C PHE A 49 -2.15 -5.11 5.92
N HIS A 50 -3.26 -5.80 5.64
CA HIS A 50 -3.28 -7.15 5.09
C HIS A 50 -3.89 -7.12 3.71
N MET A 51 -3.29 -7.83 2.76
CA MET A 51 -3.86 -8.00 1.44
C MET A 51 -3.73 -9.45 0.99
N LEU A 52 -4.80 -10.00 0.45
CA LEU A 52 -4.87 -11.32 -0.13
C LEU A 52 -4.97 -11.16 -1.65
N CYS A 53 -3.99 -11.69 -2.38
CA CYS A 53 -3.92 -11.47 -3.81
C CYS A 53 -3.27 -12.64 -4.56
N LYS A 54 -3.36 -12.61 -5.88
CA LYS A 54 -2.68 -13.51 -6.79
C LYS A 54 -1.94 -12.70 -7.84
N THR A 55 -0.71 -13.06 -8.16
CA THR A 55 -0.01 -12.52 -9.33
C THR A 55 0.01 -13.58 -10.43
N PRO A 56 -0.16 -13.21 -11.71
CA PRO A 56 -0.18 -14.17 -12.81
C PRO A 56 1.19 -14.81 -13.11
N VAL A 57 2.30 -14.14 -12.76
CA VAL A 57 3.68 -14.54 -13.11
C VAL A 57 4.62 -14.72 -11.92
N GLY A 58 4.11 -14.73 -10.68
CA GLY A 58 4.98 -14.64 -9.49
C GLY A 58 5.44 -13.20 -9.24
N GLU A 59 6.58 -12.99 -8.58
CA GLU A 59 7.24 -11.66 -8.45
C GLU A 59 6.46 -10.56 -7.71
N LEU A 60 5.67 -10.92 -6.70
CA LEU A 60 4.88 -9.97 -5.91
C LEU A 60 5.76 -8.87 -5.26
N SER A 61 6.91 -9.23 -4.69
CA SER A 61 7.82 -8.29 -4.03
C SER A 61 8.30 -7.19 -4.96
N ARG A 62 8.67 -7.54 -6.19
CA ARG A 62 9.14 -6.59 -7.20
C ARG A 62 8.06 -5.61 -7.64
N ARG A 63 6.81 -6.06 -7.71
CA ARG A 63 5.65 -5.25 -8.11
C ARG A 63 5.15 -4.32 -7.00
N LEU A 64 5.30 -4.72 -5.74
CA LEU A 64 4.95 -3.87 -4.59
C LEU A 64 5.98 -2.75 -4.36
N VAL A 65 7.26 -3.00 -4.68
CA VAL A 65 8.36 -2.01 -4.55
C VAL A 65 8.35 -0.97 -5.68
N LEU A 66 7.84 -1.32 -6.87
CA LEU A 66 7.89 -0.48 -8.07
C LEU A 66 6.83 0.63 -8.14
N TYR A 67 5.90 0.72 -7.18
CA TYR A 67 5.03 1.88 -7.08
C TYR A 67 5.56 2.77 -5.94
N PRO A 68 6.48 3.71 -6.24
CA PRO A 68 6.81 4.72 -5.26
C PRO A 68 5.49 5.44 -4.96
N GLY A 69 5.12 5.51 -3.69
CA GLY A 69 4.19 6.54 -3.29
C GLY A 69 4.80 7.84 -3.79
N GLU A 70 4.13 8.51 -4.72
CA GLU A 70 4.37 9.92 -5.01
C GLU A 70 4.55 10.58 -3.65
N GLU A 71 5.74 11.12 -3.39
CA GLU A 71 6.09 11.72 -2.12
C GLU A 71 5.08 12.83 -1.83
N HIS A 72 4.05 12.51 -1.04
CA HIS A 72 3.21 13.53 -0.43
C HIS A 72 4.11 14.21 0.58
N GLY A 73 4.70 15.30 0.10
CA GLY A 73 5.77 16.02 0.75
C GLY A 73 5.47 16.21 2.23
N ASN A 74 6.46 15.85 3.04
CA ASN A 74 6.64 16.38 4.37
C ASN A 74 6.74 17.91 4.27
N ARG A 75 5.60 18.60 4.14
CA ARG A 75 5.49 19.99 4.55
C ARG A 75 5.58 19.95 6.06
N LYS A 76 6.81 20.00 6.56
CA LYS A 76 7.08 20.56 7.88
C LYS A 76 6.27 21.84 7.95
N ALA A 77 5.31 21.87 8.86
CA ALA A 77 4.73 23.11 9.31
C ALA A 77 5.89 23.99 9.81
N ALA A 78 6.31 24.93 8.98
CA ALA A 78 6.97 26.12 9.46
C ALA A 78 5.90 26.88 10.24
N ALA A 79 5.86 26.64 11.55
CA ALA A 79 5.20 27.54 12.48
C ALA A 79 6.11 28.77 12.66
N PRO A 80 5.52 29.97 12.85
CA PRO A 80 6.20 31.26 12.80
C PRO A 80 7.24 31.46 13.92
#